data_AF-A0ABD5SRM0-F1
#
_entry.id   AF-A0ABD5SRM0-F1
#
_cell.length_a   1.000
_cell.length_b   1.000
_cell.length_c   1.000
_cell.angle_alpha   90.00
_cell.angle_beta   90.00
_cell.angle_gamma   90.00
#
_symmetry.space_group_name_H-M   'P 1'
#
loop_
_entity.id
_entity.type
_entity.pdbx_description
1 polymer ?
#
loop_
_entity_poly.entity_id
_entity_poly.type
_entity_poly.pdbx_seq_one_letter_code
_entity_poly.pdbx_strand_id
1 'polypeptide(L)'
;MGAVPFEALAFGKTADEAFSNAVEDATHMHGHAGYTGSIAEKSSFKVIPKQEHHGKQKRRYAHQLLEDGDERIRSKWGPAGAINCSGTTGAKRYREQYGLKGKHGDVWLFFGWASH
;
A
#
# COMPACT_ATOMS: atom_id res chain seq x y z
N MET A 1 -9.40 20.50 8.84
CA MET A 1 -8.75 19.83 7.70
C MET A 1 -8.38 18.43 8.15
N GLY A 2 -9.10 17.41 7.66
CA GLY A 2 -8.97 16.02 8.11
C GLY A 2 -7.88 15.26 7.34
N ALA A 3 -7.35 14.21 7.95
CA ALA A 3 -6.56 13.19 7.25
C ALA A 3 -7.32 11.87 7.35
N VAL A 4 -7.39 11.14 6.24
CA VAL A 4 -8.03 9.82 6.18
C VAL A 4 -6.97 8.75 5.97
N PRO A 5 -7.05 7.60 6.67
CA PRO A 5 -6.15 6.49 6.39
C PRO A 5 -6.57 5.80 5.09
N PHE A 6 -5.60 5.32 4.31
CA PHE A 6 -5.84 4.50 3.13
C PHE A 6 -5.03 3.22 3.17
N GLU A 7 -5.51 2.21 2.44
CA GLU A 7 -4.81 0.97 2.15
C GLU A 7 -4.98 0.62 0.67
N ALA A 8 -3.90 0.21 0.00
CA ALA A 8 -3.92 -0.22 -1.39
C ALA A 8 -3.07 -1.49 -1.56
N LEU A 9 -3.65 -2.53 -2.16
CA LEU A 9 -2.90 -3.73 -2.56
C LEU A 9 -2.55 -3.63 -4.03
N ALA A 10 -1.30 -3.93 -4.37
CA ALA A 10 -0.88 -4.03 -5.76
C ALA A 10 0.17 -5.10 -5.97
N PHE A 11 0.31 -5.53 -7.22
CA PHE A 11 1.30 -6.50 -7.64
C PHE A 11 2.35 -5.83 -8.52
N GLY A 12 3.61 -6.24 -8.37
CA GLY A 12 4.71 -5.81 -9.22
C GLY A 12 5.90 -6.75 -9.06
N LYS A 13 6.85 -6.72 -10.00
CA LYS A 13 8.11 -7.47 -9.87
C LYS A 13 9.00 -6.84 -8.80
N THR A 14 8.87 -5.52 -8.62
CA THR A 14 9.52 -4.75 -7.56
C THR A 14 8.48 -3.97 -6.74
N ALA A 15 8.90 -3.43 -5.60
CA ALA A 15 8.06 -2.56 -4.79
C ALA A 15 7.68 -1.28 -5.55
N ASP A 16 8.62 -0.71 -6.31
CA ASP A 16 8.39 0.48 -7.14
C ASP A 16 7.38 0.23 -8.27
N GLU A 17 7.46 -0.93 -8.94
CA GLU A 17 6.48 -1.31 -9.95
C GLU A 17 5.10 -1.51 -9.32
N ALA A 18 5.03 -2.19 -8.17
CA ALA A 18 3.77 -2.36 -7.44
C ALA A 18 3.19 -1.01 -6.98
N PHE A 19 4.04 -0.08 -6.55
CA PHE A 19 3.62 1.27 -6.13
C PHE A 19 3.09 2.06 -7.32
N SER A 20 3.79 2.04 -8.45
CA SER A 20 3.36 2.71 -9.68
C SER A 20 2.01 2.17 -10.16
N ASN A 21 1.85 0.84 -10.16
CA ASN A 21 0.57 0.20 -10.49
C ASN A 21 -0.55 0.61 -9.53
N ALA A 22 -0.27 0.71 -8.23
CA ALA A 22 -1.26 1.14 -7.23
C ALA A 22 -1.69 2.61 -7.44
N VAL A 23 -0.74 3.49 -7.78
CA VAL A 23 -1.00 4.90 -8.09
C VAL A 23 -1.82 5.02 -9.37
N GLU A 24 -1.48 4.27 -10.40
CA GLU A 24 -2.18 4.27 -11.69
C GLU A 24 -3.61 3.72 -11.56
N ASP A 25 -3.79 2.61 -10.84
CA ASP A 25 -5.10 2.01 -10.54
C ASP A 25 -5.98 2.98 -9.74
N ALA A 26 -5.45 3.59 -8.68
CA ALA A 26 -6.15 4.61 -7.90
C ALA A 26 -6.52 5.84 -8.74
N THR A 27 -5.65 6.26 -9.67
CA THR A 27 -5.94 7.38 -10.58
C THR A 27 -7.03 7.00 -11.59
N HIS A 28 -6.98 5.77 -12.12
CA HIS A 28 -7.92 5.28 -13.13
C HIS A 28 -9.32 5.05 -12.57
N MET A 29 -9.44 4.45 -11.37
CA MET A 29 -10.72 4.21 -10.71
C MET A 29 -11.46 5.50 -10.30
N HIS A 30 -10.76 6.65 -10.27
CA HIS A 30 -11.29 7.90 -9.72
C HIS A 30 -11.32 9.08 -10.70
N GLY A 31 -10.99 8.88 -11.98
CA GLY A 31 -11.39 9.73 -13.11
C GLY A 31 -11.19 11.25 -12.99
N HIS A 32 -10.04 11.77 -13.46
CA HIS A 32 -9.81 13.13 -14.00
C HIS A 32 -10.26 14.40 -13.23
N ALA A 33 -10.67 14.32 -11.97
CA ALA A 33 -10.93 15.49 -11.13
C ALA A 33 -10.08 15.37 -9.86
N GLY A 34 -9.13 16.30 -9.66
CA GLY A 34 -8.09 16.28 -8.61
C GLY A 34 -8.60 15.90 -7.22
N TYR A 35 -8.61 14.59 -6.94
CA TYR A 35 -9.17 14.03 -5.72
C TYR A 35 -8.06 13.61 -4.76
N THR A 36 -8.25 14.01 -3.51
CA THR A 36 -7.35 13.81 -2.38
C THR A 36 -7.86 12.66 -1.51
N GLY A 37 -6.99 11.82 -0.93
CA GLY A 37 -7.42 10.74 -0.02
C GLY A 37 -6.95 9.31 -0.36
N SER A 38 -6.04 9.13 -1.32
CA SER A 38 -5.57 7.80 -1.73
C SER A 38 -4.05 7.76 -1.97
N ILE A 39 -3.53 6.59 -2.34
CA ILE A 39 -2.12 6.44 -2.73
C ILE A 39 -1.74 7.32 -3.93
N ALA A 40 -2.71 7.77 -4.75
CA ALA A 40 -2.45 8.63 -5.90
C ALA A 40 -1.77 9.97 -5.53
N GLU A 41 -1.93 10.43 -4.29
CA GLU A 41 -1.27 11.65 -3.79
C GLU A 41 0.17 11.42 -3.33
N LYS A 42 0.65 10.17 -3.31
CA LYS A 42 1.95 9.82 -2.79
C LYS A 42 2.98 9.78 -3.91
N SER A 43 4.08 10.49 -3.70
CA SER A 43 5.26 10.48 -4.60
C SER A 43 6.31 9.43 -4.22
N SER A 44 6.22 8.86 -3.02
CA SER A 44 7.21 7.90 -2.50
C SER A 44 6.62 6.99 -1.43
N PHE A 45 7.30 5.89 -1.18
CA PHE A 45 6.96 4.92 -0.13
C PHE A 45 8.21 4.52 0.66
N LYS A 46 7.99 3.97 1.85
CA LYS A 46 9.01 3.41 2.72
C LYS A 46 8.65 1.97 3.05
N VAL A 47 9.55 1.06 2.66
CA VAL A 47 9.39 -0.36 2.96
C VAL A 47 9.58 -0.59 4.45
N ILE A 48 8.59 -1.22 5.08
CA ILE A 48 8.68 -1.66 6.46
C ILE A 48 9.45 -2.99 6.49
N PRO A 49 10.57 -3.08 7.23
CA PRO A 49 11.40 -4.27 7.33
C PRO A 49 10.64 -5.53 7.74
N LYS A 50 10.93 -6.66 7.07
CA LYS A 50 10.28 -7.96 7.33
C LYS A 50 10.32 -8.38 8.80
N GLN A 51 11.39 -8.06 9.53
CA GLN A 51 11.53 -8.42 10.95
C GLN A 51 10.43 -7.79 11.81
N GLU A 52 9.99 -6.56 11.51
CA GLU A 52 9.02 -5.82 12.31
C GLU A 52 7.60 -6.43 12.25
N HIS A 53 7.30 -7.08 11.12
CA HIS A 53 5.99 -7.63 10.80
C HIS A 53 6.01 -9.14 10.53
N HIS A 54 7.08 -9.83 10.92
CA HIS A 54 7.20 -11.27 10.85
C HIS A 54 6.20 -11.94 11.81
N GLY A 55 5.49 -12.98 11.36
CA GLY A 55 4.45 -13.66 12.15
C GLY A 55 3.17 -12.83 12.41
N LYS A 56 3.16 -11.53 12.08
CA LYS A 56 1.99 -10.66 12.23
C LYS A 56 1.13 -10.63 10.97
N GLN A 57 -0.17 -10.39 11.15
CA GLN A 57 -1.06 -10.07 10.04
C GLN A 57 -0.69 -8.69 9.47
N LYS A 58 -0.41 -8.62 8.17
CA LYS A 58 0.16 -7.43 7.51
C LYS A 58 -0.73 -6.19 7.65
N ARG A 59 -2.04 -6.33 7.39
CA ARG A 59 -3.01 -5.23 7.55
C ARG A 59 -3.12 -4.73 8.98
N ARG A 60 -3.20 -5.65 9.97
CA ARG A 60 -3.25 -5.25 11.39
C ARG A 60 -2.00 -4.47 11.80
N TYR A 61 -0.83 -4.90 11.33
CA TYR A 61 0.40 -4.17 11.62
C TYR A 61 0.47 -2.82 10.91
N ALA A 62 0.01 -2.72 9.66
CA ALA A 62 -0.12 -1.44 8.95
C ALA A 62 -1.03 -0.47 9.71
N HIS A 63 -2.18 -0.94 10.19
CA HIS A 63 -3.11 -0.14 10.99
C HIS A 63 -2.48 0.32 12.30
N GLN A 64 -1.79 -0.58 13.00
CA GLN A 64 -1.07 -0.24 14.22
C GLN A 64 -0.06 0.88 13.99
N LEU A 65 0.72 0.84 12.90
CA LEU A 65 1.68 1.91 12.58
C LEU A 65 0.99 3.27 12.31
N LEU A 66 -0.23 3.26 11.76
CA LEU A 66 -1.02 4.48 11.55
C LEU A 66 -1.52 5.05 12.88
N GLU A 67 -2.04 4.19 13.77
CA GLU A 67 -2.53 4.55 15.10
C GLU A 67 -1.41 5.05 16.02
N ASP A 68 -0.27 4.36 16.00
CA ASP A 68 0.93 4.72 16.76
C ASP A 68 1.60 6.00 16.23
N GLY A 69 1.16 6.50 15.06
CA GLY A 69 1.68 7.72 14.45
C GLY A 69 3.14 7.60 14.01
N ASP A 70 3.53 6.43 13.49
CA ASP A 70 4.90 6.14 13.09
C ASP A 70 5.47 7.22 12.16
N GLU A 71 6.61 7.80 12.55
CA GLU A 71 7.22 8.95 11.88
C GLU A 71 7.50 8.71 10.39
N ARG A 72 7.67 7.45 9.97
CA ARG A 72 7.93 7.08 8.58
C ARG A 72 6.71 7.31 7.68
N ILE A 73 5.50 7.33 8.24
CA ILE A 73 4.24 7.34 7.47
C ILE A 73 3.21 8.35 7.99
N ARG A 74 3.49 9.04 9.10
CA ARG A 74 2.61 10.02 9.74
C ARG A 74 2.27 11.20 8.83
N SER A 75 3.16 11.56 7.91
CA SER A 75 2.95 12.67 6.97
C SER A 75 1.87 12.34 5.94
N LYS A 76 0.82 13.15 5.91
CA LYS A 76 -0.22 13.08 4.87
C LYS A 76 0.29 13.37 3.45
N TRP A 77 1.43 14.05 3.32
CA TRP A 77 2.09 14.33 2.03
C TRP A 77 3.12 13.26 1.64
N GLY A 78 3.34 12.27 2.50
CA GLY A 78 4.22 11.15 2.24
C GLY A 78 5.50 11.16 3.07
N PRO A 79 6.24 10.03 3.07
CA PRO A 79 6.01 8.84 2.24
C PRO A 79 4.87 7.91 2.73
N ALA A 80 4.37 7.03 1.87
CA ALA A 80 3.50 5.92 2.26
C ALA A 80 4.28 4.80 2.95
N GLY A 81 3.65 3.97 3.75
CA GLY A 81 4.19 2.70 4.22
C GLY A 81 4.00 1.60 3.18
N ALA A 82 4.97 0.69 3.04
CA ALA A 82 4.88 -0.47 2.17
C ALA A 82 5.26 -1.76 2.90
N ILE A 83 4.39 -2.77 2.85
CA ILE A 83 4.61 -4.08 3.45
C ILE A 83 4.49 -5.17 2.38
N ASN A 84 5.53 -5.99 2.23
CA ASN A 84 5.48 -7.17 1.37
C ASN A 84 4.53 -8.22 1.98
N CYS A 85 3.52 -8.61 1.19
CA CYS A 85 2.48 -9.56 1.57
C CYS A 85 2.71 -10.97 0.99
N SER A 86 3.82 -11.22 0.30
CA SER A 86 4.13 -12.52 -0.28
C SER A 86 4.11 -13.64 0.76
N GLY A 87 3.58 -14.79 0.33
CA GLY A 87 3.35 -15.96 1.19
C GLY A 87 2.07 -15.89 2.04
N THR A 88 1.40 -14.73 2.16
CA THR A 88 0.15 -14.63 2.92
C THR A 88 -1.05 -15.17 2.13
N THR A 89 -2.10 -15.62 2.84
CA THR A 89 -3.37 -16.02 2.21
C THR A 89 -4.01 -14.86 1.44
N GLY A 90 -3.87 -13.63 1.95
CA GLY A 90 -4.36 -12.42 1.27
C GLY A 90 -3.68 -12.21 -0.09
N ALA A 91 -2.35 -12.34 -0.16
CA ALA A 91 -1.62 -12.26 -1.42
C ALA A 91 -1.99 -13.38 -2.40
N LYS A 92 -2.20 -14.62 -1.92
CA LYS A 92 -2.66 -15.73 -2.77
C LYS A 92 -4.03 -15.43 -3.41
N ARG A 93 -4.98 -14.94 -2.60
CA ARG A 93 -6.33 -14.55 -3.07
C ARG A 93 -6.29 -13.40 -4.06
N TYR A 94 -5.51 -12.35 -3.76
CA TYR A 94 -5.30 -11.24 -4.69
C TYR A 94 -4.79 -11.75 -6.04
N ARG A 95 -3.76 -12.60 -6.03
CA ARG A 95 -3.20 -13.14 -7.28
C ARG A 95 -4.18 -14.01 -8.06
N GLU A 96 -5.06 -14.72 -7.38
CA GLU A 96 -6.12 -15.48 -8.04
C GLU A 96 -7.15 -14.58 -8.70
N GLN A 97 -7.66 -13.59 -7.96
CA GLN A 97 -8.67 -12.63 -8.45
C GLN A 97 -8.20 -11.87 -9.70
N TYR A 98 -6.92 -11.51 -9.77
CA TYR A 98 -6.34 -10.72 -10.86
C TYR A 98 -5.61 -11.57 -11.93
N GLY A 99 -5.74 -12.91 -11.90
CA GLY A 99 -5.09 -13.77 -12.92
C GLY A 99 -3.55 -13.72 -12.92
N LEU A 100 -2.95 -13.58 -11.73
CA LEU A 100 -1.50 -13.42 -11.49
C LEU A 100 -0.84 -14.70 -10.94
N LYS A 101 -1.57 -15.83 -10.90
CA LYS A 101 -0.99 -17.14 -10.56
C LYS A 101 0.14 -17.47 -11.55
N GLY A 102 1.29 -17.91 -11.04
CA GLY A 102 2.47 -18.25 -11.85
C GLY A 102 3.28 -17.05 -12.39
N LYS A 103 2.77 -15.81 -12.31
CA LYS A 103 3.53 -14.62 -12.74
C LYS A 103 4.68 -14.31 -11.76
N HIS A 104 5.83 -13.90 -12.25
CA HIS A 104 6.94 -13.49 -11.39
C HIS A 104 6.65 -12.12 -10.75
N GLY A 105 6.75 -12.02 -9.41
CA GLY A 105 6.54 -10.78 -8.66
C GLY A 105 5.86 -11.02 -7.31
N ASP A 106 5.68 -9.93 -6.56
CA ASP A 106 5.17 -9.90 -5.20
C ASP A 106 3.91 -9.03 -5.07
N VAL A 107 3.11 -9.33 -4.05
CA VAL A 107 1.96 -8.47 -3.67
C VAL A 107 2.41 -7.58 -2.53
N TRP A 108 2.18 -6.28 -2.68
CA TRP A 108 2.54 -5.26 -1.71
C TRP A 108 1.28 -4.59 -1.15
N LEU A 109 1.30 -4.29 0.14
CA LEU A 109 0.31 -3.46 0.82
C LEU A 109 0.93 -2.08 1.04
N PHE A 110 0.34 -1.08 0.41
CA PHE A 110 0.64 0.32 0.65
C PHE A 110 -0.40 0.92 1.59
N PHE A 111 0.03 1.80 2.48
CA PHE A 111 -0.85 2.40 3.48
C PHE A 111 -0.30 3.75 3.94
N GLY A 112 -1.15 4.60 4.50
CA GLY A 112 -0.73 5.93 4.92
C GLY A 112 -1.92 6.83 5.26
N TRP A 113 -1.59 8.07 5.61
CA TRP A 113 -2.56 9.15 5.70
C TRP A 113 -2.64 9.91 4.39
N ALA A 114 -3.83 10.30 3.96
CA ALA A 114 -4.04 11.15 2.79
C ALA A 114 -4.91 12.34 3.17
N SER A 115 -4.82 13.43 2.41
CA SER A 115 -5.59 14.64 2.73
C SER A 115 -7.06 14.42 2.33
N HIS A 116 -7.99 14.89 3.15
CA HIS A 116 -9.41 14.97 2.83
C HIS A 116 -9.84 16.41 2.62
#